data_AF-A0AA86AP55-F1
#
_entry.id   AF-A0AA86AP55-F1
#
_cell.length_a   1.000
_cell.length_b   1.000
_cell.length_c   1.000
_cell.angle_alpha   90.00
_cell.angle_beta   90.00
_cell.angle_gamma   90.00
#
_symmetry.space_group_name_H-M   'P 1'
#
loop_
_entity.id
_entity.type
_entity.pdbx_description
1 polymer ?
#
loop_
_entity_poly.entity_id
_entity_poly.type
_entity_poly.pdbx_seq_one_letter_code
_entity_poly.pdbx_strand_id
1 'polypeptide(L)'
;MKKIIALSLICSISLFATAQAFGQKSSSQILAPTIQSEADVEQKKISTKQEFSAFISTLETAYKLGDKSKGYLLGGIYSQEHRMEDGVIPTNLPLALKYFQETLDAGYGLAAWHIVILELLPQKEYFKALELLEKGLNAKFTDKNAKVSLILTFGTIVLENLNENQNLIRKARDLIYPYAVQNNLASLDYVLANLLNLNDEVEEANKFLNSACNNPNAPRDIQNACLGGDQIVTSDNSGQIIQRELSQCGQ
;
A
#
# COMPACT_ATOMS: atom_id res chain seq x y z
N MET A 1 2.84 -35.22 27.00
CA MET A 1 2.50 -34.82 25.62
C MET A 1 1.78 -33.48 25.67
N LYS A 2 2.51 -32.39 25.38
CA LYS A 2 2.01 -31.01 25.46
C LYS A 2 1.14 -30.74 24.22
N LYS A 3 -0.11 -30.33 24.44
CA LYS A 3 -1.04 -29.90 23.40
C LYS A 3 -0.61 -28.52 22.90
N ILE A 4 -0.16 -28.46 21.66
CA ILE A 4 0.03 -27.20 20.91
C ILE A 4 -1.39 -26.71 20.59
N ILE A 5 -1.85 -25.72 21.34
CA ILE A 5 -3.12 -25.05 21.06
C ILE A 5 -2.88 -24.17 19.84
N ALA A 6 -3.65 -24.44 18.79
CA ALA A 6 -3.59 -23.77 17.52
C ALA A 6 -3.75 -22.25 17.69
N LEU A 7 -2.80 -21.49 17.15
CA LEU A 7 -2.84 -20.04 16.99
C LEU A 7 -3.97 -19.58 16.02
N SER A 8 -4.81 -20.48 15.53
CA SER A 8 -5.71 -20.25 14.39
C SER A 8 -7.06 -19.63 14.73
N LEU A 9 -7.40 -19.42 16.02
CA LEU A 9 -8.78 -19.05 16.40
C LEU A 9 -8.98 -17.65 17.02
N ILE A 10 -7.93 -16.85 17.22
CA ILE A 10 -8.07 -15.53 17.91
C ILE A 10 -7.89 -14.33 16.97
N CYS A 11 -7.39 -14.50 15.74
CA CYS A 11 -7.14 -13.38 14.82
C CYS A 11 -8.29 -12.98 13.89
N SER A 12 -9.46 -13.61 13.96
CA SER A 12 -10.50 -13.46 12.93
C SER A 12 -11.39 -12.19 13.07
N ILE A 13 -11.22 -11.38 14.12
CA ILE A 13 -12.14 -10.25 14.39
C ILE A 13 -11.45 -8.87 14.31
N SER A 14 -10.11 -8.81 14.27
CA SER A 14 -9.35 -7.54 14.26
C SER A 14 -8.89 -7.09 12.86
N LEU A 15 -9.09 -7.91 11.82
CA LEU A 15 -8.59 -7.68 10.45
C LEU A 15 -9.48 -6.74 9.60
N PHE A 16 -10.61 -6.26 10.11
CA PHE A 16 -11.52 -5.37 9.36
C PHE A 16 -11.13 -3.87 9.40
N ALA A 17 -10.12 -3.49 10.19
CA ALA A 17 -9.65 -2.11 10.29
C ALA A 17 -8.45 -1.78 9.36
N THR A 18 -7.75 -2.80 8.84
CA THR A 18 -6.50 -2.64 8.08
C THR A 18 -6.71 -2.08 6.67
N ALA A 19 -7.78 -2.45 5.99
CA ALA A 19 -8.06 -1.99 4.62
C ALA A 19 -8.35 -0.47 4.54
N GLN A 20 -8.99 0.12 5.55
CA GLN A 20 -9.24 1.57 5.60
C GLN A 20 -8.01 2.36 6.08
N ALA A 21 -7.18 1.78 6.96
CA ALA A 21 -5.98 2.43 7.49
C ALA A 21 -4.81 2.44 6.48
N PHE A 22 -4.58 1.34 5.74
CA PHE A 22 -3.51 1.25 4.75
C PHE A 22 -3.78 2.12 3.51
N GLY A 23 -5.03 2.22 3.05
CA GLY A 23 -5.41 3.01 1.87
C GLY A 23 -5.25 4.52 2.04
N GLN A 24 -5.47 5.06 3.25
CA GLN A 24 -5.42 6.50 3.50
C GLN A 24 -4.13 7.02 4.15
N LYS A 25 -3.39 6.19 4.92
CA LYS A 25 -2.15 6.63 5.60
C LYS A 25 -0.85 6.09 4.99
N SER A 26 -0.85 4.93 4.32
CA SER A 26 0.39 4.41 3.72
C SER A 26 0.74 5.10 2.39
N SER A 27 -0.28 5.60 1.67
CA SER A 27 -0.07 6.33 0.41
C SER A 27 0.74 7.61 0.61
N SER A 28 0.59 8.33 1.72
CA SER A 28 1.38 9.54 1.98
C SER A 28 2.85 9.26 2.33
N GLN A 29 3.18 8.06 2.83
CA GLN A 29 4.56 7.68 3.16
C GLN A 29 5.25 6.91 2.02
N ILE A 30 4.51 6.14 1.22
CA ILE A 30 5.04 5.37 0.09
C ILE A 30 5.10 6.23 -1.20
N LEU A 31 4.20 7.22 -1.34
CA LEU A 31 4.14 8.12 -2.50
C LEU A 31 4.68 9.52 -2.22
N ALA A 32 5.36 9.78 -1.09
CA ALA A 32 6.13 11.01 -0.99
C ALA A 32 7.22 10.94 -2.07
N PRO A 33 7.13 11.72 -3.17
CA PRO A 33 8.29 11.82 -4.02
C PRO A 33 9.37 12.43 -3.13
N THR A 34 10.49 11.74 -2.97
CA THR A 34 11.74 12.39 -2.64
C THR A 34 12.04 13.33 -3.80
N ILE A 35 11.39 14.50 -3.81
CA ILE A 35 11.85 15.65 -4.55
C ILE A 35 13.12 16.05 -3.81
N GLN A 36 14.24 15.44 -4.17
CA GLN A 36 15.54 16.05 -3.94
C GLN A 36 15.47 17.42 -4.64
N SER A 37 15.22 18.46 -3.86
CA SER A 37 15.19 19.83 -4.33
C SER A 37 16.62 20.26 -4.63
N GLU A 38 17.12 19.91 -5.81
CA GLU A 38 18.36 20.47 -6.35
C GLU A 38 18.11 21.67 -7.29
N ALA A 39 16.97 22.33 -7.15
CA ALA A 39 16.71 23.58 -7.86
C ALA A 39 16.12 24.62 -6.91
N ASP A 40 16.77 25.77 -6.82
CA ASP A 40 16.32 27.03 -6.19
C ASP A 40 15.11 27.61 -6.94
N VAL A 41 14.08 26.79 -7.15
CA VAL A 41 12.84 27.18 -7.82
C VAL A 41 11.84 27.58 -6.76
N GLU A 42 11.46 28.85 -6.78
CA GLU A 42 10.40 29.39 -5.93
C GLU A 42 9.10 28.57 -6.14
N GLN A 43 8.74 27.76 -5.15
CA GLN A 43 7.50 26.99 -5.18
C GLN A 43 6.32 27.91 -4.88
N LYS A 44 5.55 28.26 -5.90
CA LYS A 44 4.32 29.02 -5.73
C LYS A 44 3.22 28.11 -5.13
N LYS A 45 2.71 28.48 -3.96
CA LYS A 45 1.51 27.86 -3.38
C LYS A 45 0.29 28.20 -4.25
N ILE A 46 -0.48 27.18 -4.64
CA ILE A 46 -1.80 27.34 -5.26
C ILE A 46 -2.80 27.57 -4.12
N SER A 47 -3.45 28.74 -4.06
CA SER A 47 -4.39 29.05 -2.97
C SER A 47 -5.81 29.38 -3.43
N THR A 48 -5.98 29.71 -4.71
CA THR A 48 -7.29 30.09 -5.30
C THR A 48 -7.75 29.11 -6.38
N LYS A 49 -9.05 29.07 -6.65
CA LYS A 49 -9.64 28.28 -7.73
C LYS A 49 -9.12 28.68 -9.10
N GLN A 50 -8.83 29.97 -9.31
CA GLN A 50 -8.28 30.46 -10.57
C GLN A 50 -6.90 29.87 -10.83
N GLU A 51 -6.01 29.92 -9.84
CA GLU A 51 -4.66 29.34 -9.93
C GLU A 51 -4.70 27.84 -10.12
N PHE A 52 -5.60 27.15 -9.40
CA PHE A 52 -5.78 25.72 -9.55
C PHE A 52 -6.27 25.34 -10.95
N SER A 53 -7.21 26.10 -11.51
CA SER A 53 -7.70 25.88 -12.88
C SER A 53 -6.59 26.10 -13.92
N ALA A 54 -5.74 27.11 -13.72
CA ALA A 54 -4.57 27.35 -14.57
C ALA A 54 -3.55 26.20 -14.48
N PHE A 55 -3.33 25.67 -13.28
CA PHE A 55 -2.47 24.51 -13.06
C PHE A 55 -3.03 23.26 -13.77
N ILE A 56 -4.31 22.94 -13.62
CA ILE A 56 -4.97 21.85 -14.34
C ILE A 56 -4.82 22.05 -15.85
N SER A 57 -5.09 23.24 -16.37
CA SER A 57 -4.98 23.53 -17.81
C SER A 57 -3.57 23.28 -18.35
N THR A 58 -2.54 23.58 -17.54
CA THR A 58 -1.13 23.29 -17.87
C THR A 58 -0.89 21.78 -17.97
N LEU A 59 -1.37 21.01 -16.98
CA LEU A 59 -1.26 19.55 -16.98
C LEU A 59 -2.01 18.91 -18.15
N GLU A 60 -3.23 19.36 -18.44
CA GLU A 60 -4.03 18.89 -19.57
C GLU A 60 -3.37 19.19 -20.91
N THR A 61 -2.74 20.35 -21.03
CA THR A 61 -1.99 20.73 -22.24
C THR A 61 -0.81 19.79 -22.44
N ALA A 62 0.01 19.56 -21.42
CA ALA A 62 1.11 18.60 -21.48
C ALA A 62 0.63 17.18 -21.79
N TYR A 63 -0.48 16.75 -21.19
CA TYR A 63 -1.12 15.46 -21.45
C TYR A 63 -1.58 15.29 -22.92
N LYS A 64 -2.16 16.36 -23.50
CA LYS A 64 -2.57 16.41 -24.91
C LYS A 64 -1.37 16.43 -25.87
N LEU A 65 -0.25 17.04 -25.45
CA LEU A 65 1.01 17.05 -26.20
C LEU A 65 1.79 15.72 -26.11
N GLY A 66 1.28 14.72 -25.39
CA GLY A 66 1.82 13.36 -25.37
C GLY A 66 2.50 12.95 -24.07
N ASP A 67 2.66 13.86 -23.10
CA ASP A 67 3.16 13.50 -21.77
C ASP A 67 2.07 12.82 -20.94
N LYS A 68 1.86 11.53 -21.21
CA LYS A 68 0.83 10.72 -20.57
C LYS A 68 1.07 10.51 -19.07
N SER A 69 2.27 10.77 -18.55
CA SER A 69 2.53 10.75 -17.10
C SER A 69 1.65 11.75 -16.35
N LYS A 70 1.26 12.86 -17.00
CA LYS A 70 0.38 13.89 -16.42
C LYS A 70 -1.04 13.41 -16.19
N GLY A 71 -1.48 12.37 -16.88
CA GLY A 71 -2.77 11.73 -16.63
C GLY A 71 -2.84 11.13 -15.22
N TYR A 72 -1.74 10.60 -14.68
CA TYR A 72 -1.70 10.15 -13.28
C TYR A 72 -1.95 11.29 -12.30
N LEU A 73 -1.31 12.46 -12.53
CA LEU A 73 -1.52 13.65 -11.68
C LEU A 73 -2.93 14.19 -11.80
N LEU A 74 -3.47 14.27 -13.02
CA LEU A 74 -4.85 14.68 -13.26
C LEU A 74 -5.84 13.73 -12.57
N GLY A 75 -5.62 12.42 -12.67
CA GLY A 75 -6.39 11.40 -11.96
C GLY A 75 -6.37 11.63 -10.44
N GLY A 76 -5.18 11.84 -9.87
CA GLY A 76 -5.01 12.14 -8.45
C GLY A 76 -5.76 13.40 -8.03
N ILE A 77 -5.65 14.47 -8.81
CA ILE A 77 -6.36 15.72 -8.59
C ILE A 77 -7.87 15.50 -8.57
N TYR A 78 -8.44 14.85 -9.60
CA TYR A 78 -9.88 14.64 -9.69
C TYR A 78 -10.41 13.61 -8.70
N SER A 79 -9.56 12.77 -8.09
CA SER A 79 -9.97 11.79 -7.09
C SER A 79 -10.19 12.37 -5.69
N GLN A 80 -9.83 13.63 -5.46
CA GLN A 80 -9.86 14.27 -4.14
C GLN A 80 -10.58 15.61 -4.16
N GLU A 81 -11.15 15.98 -3.02
CA GLU A 81 -11.67 17.31 -2.77
C GLU A 81 -10.50 18.25 -2.42
N HIS A 82 -10.47 19.44 -3.02
CA HIS A 82 -9.45 20.46 -2.71
C HIS A 82 -10.10 21.68 -2.08
N ARG A 83 -9.61 22.07 -0.90
CA ARG A 83 -10.09 23.25 -0.16
C ARG A 83 -9.16 24.43 -0.43
N MET A 84 -9.71 25.46 -1.06
CA MET A 84 -9.03 26.71 -1.44
C MET A 84 -9.55 27.87 -0.60
N GLU A 85 -8.85 29.00 -0.65
CA GLU A 85 -9.24 30.23 0.05
C GLU A 85 -10.60 30.77 -0.45
N ASP A 86 -10.87 30.62 -1.75
CA ASP A 86 -12.10 31.04 -2.43
C ASP A 86 -13.10 29.87 -2.66
N GLY A 87 -12.94 28.77 -1.90
CA GLY A 87 -13.93 27.73 -1.72
C GLY A 87 -13.45 26.33 -2.06
N VAL A 88 -14.39 25.42 -2.34
CA VAL A 88 -14.10 24.00 -2.51
C VAL A 88 -14.18 23.60 -3.98
N ILE A 89 -13.25 22.74 -4.41
CA ILE A 89 -13.29 22.03 -5.69
C ILE A 89 -13.64 20.57 -5.38
N PRO A 90 -14.83 20.10 -5.79
CA PRO A 90 -15.28 18.76 -5.44
C PRO A 90 -14.54 17.69 -6.24
N THR A 91 -14.52 16.48 -5.68
CA THR A 91 -14.07 15.26 -6.36
C THR A 91 -14.90 15.01 -7.64
N ASN A 92 -14.24 14.50 -8.68
CA ASN A 92 -14.85 13.98 -9.90
C ASN A 92 -14.30 12.59 -10.23
N LEU A 93 -14.82 11.58 -9.52
CA LEU A 93 -14.31 10.22 -9.61
C LEU A 93 -14.39 9.60 -11.02
N PRO A 94 -15.48 9.76 -11.81
CA PRO A 94 -15.51 9.25 -13.18
C PRO A 94 -14.39 9.81 -14.06
N LEU A 95 -14.09 11.10 -13.92
CA LEU A 95 -13.00 11.73 -14.66
C LEU A 95 -11.62 11.27 -14.16
N ALA A 96 -11.47 11.07 -12.85
CA ALA A 96 -10.25 10.53 -12.27
C ALA A 96 -9.92 9.13 -12.82
N LEU A 97 -10.91 8.22 -12.79
CA LEU A 97 -10.78 6.85 -13.30
C LEU A 97 -10.47 6.83 -14.80
N LYS A 98 -11.10 7.72 -15.58
CA LYS A 98 -10.75 7.89 -17.00
C LYS A 98 -9.26 8.22 -17.19
N TYR A 99 -8.75 9.20 -16.45
CA TYR A 99 -7.34 9.58 -16.56
C TYR A 99 -6.39 8.46 -16.12
N PHE A 100 -6.70 7.75 -15.03
CA PHE A 100 -5.90 6.61 -14.61
C PHE A 100 -5.91 5.49 -15.65
N GLN A 101 -7.07 5.18 -16.24
CA GLN A 101 -7.19 4.16 -17.28
C GLN A 101 -6.35 4.51 -18.52
N GLU A 102 -6.50 5.73 -19.05
CA GLU A 102 -5.72 6.18 -20.21
C GLU A 102 -4.20 6.21 -19.90
N THR A 103 -3.82 6.51 -18.66
CA THR A 103 -2.42 6.53 -18.22
C THR A 103 -1.84 5.11 -18.11
N LEU A 104 -2.63 4.17 -17.59
CA LEU A 104 -2.27 2.75 -17.56
C LEU A 104 -2.11 2.20 -18.98
N ASP A 105 -3.02 2.54 -19.89
CA ASP A 105 -2.96 2.12 -21.31
C ASP A 105 -1.76 2.74 -22.04
N ALA A 106 -1.31 3.92 -21.63
CA ALA A 106 -0.05 4.52 -22.08
C ALA A 106 1.21 3.87 -21.47
N GLY A 107 1.05 2.88 -20.58
CA GLY A 107 2.11 2.07 -20.02
C GLY A 107 2.58 2.48 -18.62
N TYR A 108 1.93 3.43 -17.94
CA TYR A 108 2.31 3.84 -16.59
C TYR A 108 1.61 2.98 -15.54
N GLY A 109 2.31 1.97 -15.03
CA GLY A 109 1.70 0.89 -14.26
C GLY A 109 1.08 1.30 -12.93
N LEU A 110 1.61 2.32 -12.26
CA LEU A 110 1.10 2.79 -10.96
C LEU A 110 -0.36 3.28 -11.02
N ALA A 111 -0.85 3.66 -12.21
CA ALA A 111 -2.25 4.04 -12.38
C ALA A 111 -3.22 2.87 -12.11
N ALA A 112 -2.80 1.62 -12.32
CA ALA A 112 -3.59 0.44 -11.98
C ALA A 112 -3.98 0.41 -10.48
N TRP A 113 -3.06 0.82 -9.61
CA TRP A 113 -3.30 0.87 -8.16
C TRP A 113 -4.50 1.77 -7.83
N HIS A 114 -4.59 2.95 -8.46
CA HIS A 114 -5.68 3.90 -8.19
C HIS A 114 -7.03 3.36 -8.64
N ILE A 115 -7.09 2.72 -9.82
CA ILE A 115 -8.33 2.08 -10.30
C ILE A 115 -8.76 0.96 -9.35
N VAL A 116 -7.80 0.14 -8.89
CA VAL A 116 -8.06 -0.94 -7.94
C VAL A 116 -8.65 -0.42 -6.64
N ILE A 117 -8.01 0.57 -6.01
CA ILE A 117 -8.44 1.10 -4.71
C ILE A 117 -9.76 1.88 -4.81
N LEU A 118 -9.94 2.67 -5.88
CA LEU A 118 -11.09 3.58 -6.00
C LEU A 118 -12.34 2.92 -6.59
N GLU A 119 -12.20 1.89 -7.41
CA GLU A 119 -13.30 1.29 -8.16
C GLU A 119 -13.52 -0.19 -7.85
N LEU A 120 -12.47 -1.01 -7.94
CA LEU A 120 -12.62 -2.47 -7.92
C LEU A 120 -12.75 -3.05 -6.51
N LEU A 121 -11.95 -2.58 -5.54
CA LEU A 121 -12.04 -3.04 -4.16
C LEU A 121 -13.36 -2.69 -3.47
N PRO A 122 -13.90 -1.45 -3.58
CA PRO A 122 -15.21 -1.12 -3.01
C PRO A 122 -16.34 -2.00 -3.55
N GLN A 123 -16.21 -2.44 -4.81
CA GLN A 123 -17.16 -3.33 -5.48
C GLN A 123 -16.87 -4.82 -5.24
N LYS A 124 -15.82 -5.14 -4.47
CA LYS A 124 -15.38 -6.52 -4.19
C LYS A 124 -15.02 -7.33 -5.44
N GLU A 125 -14.58 -6.65 -6.50
CA GLU A 125 -14.18 -7.28 -7.76
C GLU A 125 -12.72 -7.78 -7.68
N TYR A 126 -12.42 -8.65 -6.73
CA TYR A 126 -11.03 -8.99 -6.37
C TYR A 126 -10.23 -9.63 -7.51
N PHE A 127 -10.81 -10.53 -8.30
CA PHE A 127 -10.08 -11.16 -9.42
C PHE A 127 -9.71 -10.15 -10.51
N LYS A 128 -10.65 -9.26 -10.89
CA LYS A 128 -10.38 -8.16 -11.81
C LYS A 128 -9.32 -7.20 -11.25
N ALA A 129 -9.35 -6.95 -9.93
CA ALA A 129 -8.32 -6.14 -9.28
C ALA A 129 -6.93 -6.78 -9.43
N LEU A 130 -6.80 -8.08 -9.18
CA LEU A 130 -5.54 -8.80 -9.37
C LEU A 130 -5.06 -8.74 -10.83
N GLU A 131 -5.94 -8.98 -11.80
CA GLU A 131 -5.62 -8.87 -13.23
C GLU A 131 -5.11 -7.47 -13.60
N LEU A 132 -5.74 -6.42 -13.06
CA LEU A 132 -5.34 -5.05 -13.34
C LEU A 132 -4.00 -4.69 -12.68
N LEU A 133 -3.73 -5.15 -11.45
CA LEU A 133 -2.43 -4.99 -10.80
C LEU A 133 -1.32 -5.69 -11.60
N GLU A 134 -1.58 -6.88 -12.13
CA GLU A 134 -0.63 -7.57 -13.00
C GLU A 134 -0.37 -6.83 -14.31
N LYS A 135 -1.41 -6.26 -14.92
CA LYS A 135 -1.24 -5.37 -16.07
C LYS A 135 -0.33 -4.19 -15.70
N GLY A 136 -0.53 -3.59 -14.53
CA GLY A 136 0.34 -2.51 -14.02
C GLY A 136 1.79 -2.96 -13.80
N LEU A 137 2.01 -4.15 -13.23
CA LEU A 137 3.35 -4.70 -13.00
C LEU A 137 4.13 -4.93 -14.28
N ASN A 138 3.43 -5.32 -15.34
CA ASN A 138 4.00 -5.60 -16.66
C ASN A 138 4.01 -4.38 -17.59
N ALA A 139 3.54 -3.22 -17.13
CA ALA A 139 3.50 -2.01 -17.95
C ALA A 139 4.91 -1.43 -18.20
N LYS A 140 5.06 -0.69 -19.30
CA LYS A 140 6.35 -0.17 -19.80
C LYS A 140 7.06 0.75 -18.80
N PHE A 141 6.30 1.59 -18.11
CA PHE A 141 6.76 2.64 -17.22
C PHE A 141 6.31 2.34 -15.78
N THR A 142 6.86 1.26 -15.23
CA THR A 142 6.64 0.86 -13.83
C THR A 142 7.98 0.80 -13.12
N ASP A 143 8.32 1.85 -12.38
CA ASP A 143 9.54 1.91 -11.59
C ASP A 143 9.50 0.99 -10.36
N LYS A 144 10.63 0.90 -9.65
CA LYS A 144 10.77 0.01 -8.48
C LYS A 144 9.74 0.32 -7.38
N ASN A 145 9.48 1.60 -7.10
CA ASN A 145 8.55 2.00 -6.05
C ASN A 145 7.11 1.66 -6.45
N ALA A 146 6.75 1.93 -7.71
CA ALA A 146 5.46 1.52 -8.26
C ALA A 146 5.26 0.01 -8.19
N LYS A 147 6.28 -0.79 -8.52
CA LYS A 147 6.22 -2.26 -8.40
C LYS A 147 5.97 -2.70 -6.96
N VAL A 148 6.67 -2.11 -5.99
CA VAL A 148 6.44 -2.40 -4.56
C VAL A 148 5.00 -2.14 -4.17
N SER A 149 4.43 -0.97 -4.51
CA SER A 149 3.04 -0.63 -4.20
C SER A 149 2.03 -1.60 -4.82
N LEU A 150 2.23 -1.96 -6.09
CA LEU A 150 1.37 -2.90 -6.82
C LEU A 150 1.44 -4.31 -6.25
N ILE A 151 2.64 -4.82 -5.97
CA ILE A 151 2.86 -6.17 -5.41
C ILE A 151 2.33 -6.27 -3.98
N LEU A 152 2.58 -5.25 -3.15
CA LEU A 152 2.05 -5.21 -1.79
C LEU A 152 0.52 -5.25 -1.81
N THR A 153 -0.10 -4.45 -2.68
CA THR A 153 -1.57 -4.43 -2.85
C THR A 153 -2.09 -5.78 -3.35
N PHE A 154 -1.41 -6.42 -4.30
CA PHE A 154 -1.76 -7.76 -4.79
C PHE A 154 -1.75 -8.77 -3.63
N GLY A 155 -0.67 -8.79 -2.85
CA GLY A 155 -0.53 -9.68 -1.68
C GLY A 155 -1.61 -9.45 -0.64
N THR A 156 -1.89 -8.20 -0.29
CA THR A 156 -2.94 -7.86 0.69
C THR A 156 -4.33 -8.32 0.21
N ILE A 157 -4.67 -8.12 -1.06
CA ILE A 157 -5.96 -8.60 -1.60
C ILE A 157 -6.06 -10.12 -1.46
N VAL A 158 -4.99 -10.85 -1.80
CA VAL A 158 -4.97 -12.31 -1.67
C VAL A 158 -5.11 -12.73 -0.21
N LEU A 159 -4.34 -12.13 0.70
CA LEU A 159 -4.39 -12.44 2.13
C LEU A 159 -5.74 -12.18 2.77
N GLU A 160 -6.36 -11.05 2.46
CA GLU A 160 -7.57 -10.61 3.16
C GLU A 160 -8.84 -11.20 2.53
N ASN A 161 -8.84 -11.51 1.23
CA ASN A 161 -10.06 -11.82 0.50
C ASN A 161 -10.02 -13.16 -0.27
N LEU A 162 -8.84 -13.74 -0.50
CA LEU A 162 -8.66 -14.94 -1.35
C LEU A 162 -7.68 -15.95 -0.73
N ASN A 163 -7.61 -16.00 0.61
CA ASN A 163 -6.65 -16.81 1.38
C ASN A 163 -6.89 -18.33 1.34
N GLU A 164 -8.00 -18.77 0.78
CA GLU A 164 -8.26 -20.19 0.50
C GLU A 164 -7.72 -20.61 -0.88
N ASN A 165 -7.35 -19.65 -1.74
CA ASN A 165 -6.88 -19.93 -3.09
C ASN A 165 -5.36 -20.12 -3.14
N GLN A 166 -4.93 -21.37 -2.97
CA GLN A 166 -3.52 -21.76 -2.95
C GLN A 166 -2.71 -21.37 -4.20
N ASN A 167 -3.35 -21.25 -5.38
CA ASN A 167 -2.65 -20.78 -6.57
C ASN A 167 -2.33 -19.28 -6.48
N LEU A 168 -3.27 -18.49 -5.96
CA LEU A 168 -3.07 -17.05 -5.78
C LEU A 168 -2.12 -16.74 -4.62
N ILE A 169 -2.15 -17.53 -3.54
CA ILE A 169 -1.19 -17.41 -2.43
C ILE A 169 0.24 -17.60 -2.95
N ARG A 170 0.49 -18.71 -3.67
CA ARG A 170 1.81 -18.98 -4.27
C ARG A 170 2.24 -17.87 -5.22
N LYS A 171 1.34 -17.40 -6.08
CA LYS A 171 1.62 -16.30 -7.00
C LYS A 171 1.97 -14.99 -6.28
N ALA A 172 1.21 -14.61 -5.25
CA ALA A 172 1.49 -13.42 -4.46
C ALA A 172 2.85 -13.52 -3.76
N ARG A 173 3.16 -14.68 -3.17
CA ARG A 173 4.47 -14.97 -2.56
C ARG A 173 5.59 -14.81 -3.58
N ASP A 174 5.46 -15.43 -4.75
CA ASP A 174 6.48 -15.39 -5.79
C ASP A 174 6.72 -13.97 -6.34
N LEU A 175 5.67 -13.13 -6.35
CA LEU A 175 5.79 -11.71 -6.68
C LEU A 175 6.49 -10.90 -5.58
N ILE A 176 6.18 -11.16 -4.30
CA ILE A 176 6.71 -10.40 -3.16
C ILE A 176 8.15 -10.77 -2.82
N TYR A 177 8.49 -12.06 -2.85
CA TYR A 177 9.74 -12.59 -2.32
C TYR A 177 10.98 -11.84 -2.85
N PRO A 178 11.14 -11.58 -4.16
CA PRO A 178 12.30 -10.86 -4.69
C PRO A 178 12.44 -9.43 -4.16
N TYR A 179 11.32 -8.80 -3.76
CA TYR A 179 11.32 -7.45 -3.23
C TYR A 179 11.51 -7.44 -1.71
N ALA A 180 10.93 -8.39 -0.97
CA ALA A 180 11.13 -8.49 0.47
C ALA A 180 12.62 -8.71 0.81
N VAL A 181 13.30 -9.63 0.13
CA VAL A 181 14.73 -9.92 0.41
C VAL A 181 15.69 -8.77 0.07
N GLN A 182 15.29 -7.86 -0.82
CA GLN A 182 16.11 -6.74 -1.27
C GLN A 182 15.79 -5.42 -0.58
N ASN A 183 14.63 -5.32 0.07
CA ASN A 183 14.14 -4.07 0.62
C ASN A 183 13.82 -4.28 2.10
N ASN A 184 14.39 -3.46 2.96
CA ASN A 184 14.11 -3.49 4.40
C ASN A 184 12.76 -2.81 4.73
N LEU A 185 11.68 -3.26 4.07
CA LEU A 185 10.33 -2.72 4.19
C LEU A 185 9.47 -3.67 5.00
N ALA A 186 9.17 -3.29 6.24
CA ALA A 186 8.38 -4.10 7.18
C ALA A 186 7.05 -4.58 6.60
N SER A 187 6.39 -3.78 5.75
CA SER A 187 5.13 -4.17 5.11
C SER A 187 5.27 -5.32 4.12
N LEU A 188 6.35 -5.38 3.34
CA LEU A 188 6.59 -6.51 2.42
C LEU A 188 6.89 -7.77 3.22
N ASP A 189 7.77 -7.67 4.22
CA ASP A 189 8.11 -8.78 5.10
C ASP A 189 6.89 -9.33 5.83
N TYR A 190 6.04 -8.44 6.35
CA TYR A 190 4.83 -8.83 7.06
C TYR A 190 3.83 -9.56 6.16
N VAL A 191 3.54 -9.01 4.97
CA VAL A 191 2.63 -9.66 4.00
C VAL A 191 3.23 -10.99 3.53
N LEU A 192 4.52 -11.05 3.24
CA LEU A 192 5.20 -12.28 2.85
C LEU A 192 5.13 -13.36 3.93
N ALA A 193 5.40 -13.00 5.19
CA ALA A 193 5.33 -13.93 6.32
C ALA A 193 3.94 -14.58 6.43
N ASN A 194 2.88 -13.78 6.28
CA ASN A 194 1.51 -14.30 6.32
C ASN A 194 1.20 -15.22 5.14
N LEU A 195 1.67 -14.89 3.93
CA LEU A 195 1.51 -15.75 2.75
C LEU A 195 2.26 -17.08 2.88
N LEU A 196 3.49 -17.05 3.39
CA LEU A 196 4.30 -18.23 3.67
C LEU A 196 3.62 -19.14 4.71
N ASN A 197 3.05 -18.55 5.76
CA ASN A 197 2.33 -19.30 6.78
C ASN A 197 1.05 -19.98 6.22
N LEU A 198 0.31 -19.32 5.33
CA LEU A 198 -0.85 -19.91 4.64
C LEU A 198 -0.48 -21.04 3.66
N ASN A 199 0.80 -21.15 3.31
CA ASN A 199 1.37 -22.20 2.46
C ASN A 199 2.19 -23.24 3.27
N ASP A 200 1.99 -23.30 4.59
CA ASP A 200 2.68 -24.20 5.54
C ASP A 200 4.22 -24.05 5.61
N GLU A 201 4.77 -22.92 5.14
CA GLU A 201 6.22 -22.60 5.19
C GLU A 201 6.60 -21.85 6.48
N VAL A 202 6.27 -22.45 7.63
CA VAL A 202 6.28 -21.79 8.94
C VAL A 202 7.67 -21.25 9.34
N GLU A 203 8.75 -21.98 9.05
CA GLU A 203 10.11 -21.54 9.42
C GLU A 203 10.50 -20.25 8.69
N GLU A 204 10.27 -20.20 7.38
CA GLU A 204 10.58 -19.03 6.56
C GLU A 204 9.64 -17.87 6.91
N ALA A 205 8.35 -18.16 7.15
CA ALA A 205 7.39 -17.17 7.62
C ALA A 205 7.87 -16.46 8.89
N ASN A 206 8.40 -17.21 9.87
CA ASN A 206 8.91 -16.65 11.12
C ASN A 206 10.12 -15.73 10.91
N LYS A 207 10.98 -16.00 9.92
CA LYS A 207 12.12 -15.11 9.61
C LYS A 207 11.64 -13.74 9.15
N PHE A 208 10.72 -13.72 8.18
CA PHE A 208 10.16 -12.46 7.67
C PHE A 208 9.28 -11.77 8.69
N LEU A 209 8.52 -12.51 9.51
CA LEU A 209 7.74 -11.91 10.60
C LEU A 209 8.65 -11.22 11.61
N ASN A 210 9.74 -11.87 12.03
CA ASN A 210 10.74 -11.26 12.91
C ASN A 210 11.39 -10.03 12.28
N SER A 211 11.69 -10.07 10.97
CA SER A 211 12.21 -8.90 10.24
C SER A 211 11.22 -7.72 10.29
N ALA A 212 9.95 -7.97 9.99
CA ALA A 212 8.89 -6.97 10.03
C ALA A 212 8.70 -6.38 11.44
N CYS A 213 8.60 -7.23 12.46
CA CYS A 213 8.32 -6.83 13.83
C CYS A 213 9.46 -6.07 14.50
N ASN A 214 10.71 -6.36 14.13
CA ASN A 214 11.89 -5.69 14.68
C ASN A 214 12.36 -4.50 13.83
N ASN A 215 11.66 -4.16 12.76
CA ASN A 215 11.99 -3.00 11.94
C ASN A 215 11.58 -1.70 12.68
N PRO A 216 12.53 -0.79 13.00
CA PRO A 216 12.21 0.43 13.75
C PRO A 216 11.28 1.38 12.97
N ASN A 217 11.22 1.24 11.64
CA ASN A 217 10.35 2.01 10.76
C ASN A 217 9.05 1.26 10.41
N ALA A 218 8.74 0.16 11.12
CA ALA A 218 7.50 -0.57 10.89
C ALA A 218 6.28 0.37 11.11
N PRO A 219 5.28 0.34 10.20
CA PRO A 219 4.00 1.00 10.44
C PRO A 219 3.38 0.57 11.77
N ARG A 220 2.70 1.50 12.46
CA ARG A 220 2.09 1.24 13.77
C ARG A 220 1.17 0.02 13.79
N ASP A 221 0.44 -0.21 12.70
CA ASP A 221 -0.47 -1.36 12.63
C ASP A 221 0.30 -2.69 12.67
N ILE A 222 1.48 -2.76 12.05
CA ILE A 222 2.37 -3.93 12.11
C ILE A 222 2.99 -4.05 13.50
N GLN A 223 3.46 -2.94 14.09
CA GLN A 223 3.97 -2.95 15.46
C GLN A 223 2.92 -3.47 16.45
N ASN A 224 1.69 -2.97 16.37
CA ASN A 224 0.59 -3.40 17.23
C ASN A 224 0.26 -4.88 17.03
N ALA A 225 0.25 -5.36 15.78
CA ALA A 225 0.02 -6.77 15.46
C ALA A 225 1.13 -7.68 16.01
N CYS A 226 2.39 -7.24 15.90
CA CYS A 226 3.55 -7.98 16.40
C CYS A 226 3.62 -8.03 17.93
N LEU A 227 3.14 -6.99 18.60
CA LEU A 227 3.30 -6.83 20.04
C LEU A 227 2.09 -7.37 20.82
N GLY A 228 0.94 -7.58 20.17
CA GLY A 228 -0.26 -8.18 20.77
C GLY A 228 -1.31 -7.17 21.26
N GLY A 229 -1.29 -5.94 20.74
CA GLY A 229 -2.11 -4.81 21.22
C GLY A 229 -1.29 -3.78 22.02
N ASP A 230 -1.92 -2.94 22.84
CA ASP A 230 -1.28 -1.87 23.65
C ASP A 230 -0.25 -2.38 24.68
N GLN A 231 -0.06 -3.69 24.75
CA GLN A 231 0.91 -4.38 25.59
C GLN A 231 1.82 -5.24 24.73
N ILE A 232 3.13 -5.05 24.89
CA ILE A 232 4.18 -5.88 24.34
C ILE A 232 4.29 -7.15 25.15
N VAL A 233 4.11 -8.31 24.50
CA VAL A 233 4.40 -9.62 25.08
C VAL A 233 5.70 -10.17 24.46
N THR A 234 6.82 -10.07 25.15
CA THR A 234 8.07 -10.75 24.77
C THR A 234 8.37 -11.91 25.72
N SER A 235 9.29 -12.83 25.38
CA SER A 235 9.89 -13.71 26.37
C SER A 235 11.39 -13.43 26.49
N ASP A 236 11.92 -13.47 27.70
CA ASP A 236 13.36 -13.40 27.89
C ASP A 236 14.05 -14.71 27.44
N ASN A 237 15.38 -14.75 27.59
CA ASN A 237 16.21 -15.91 27.24
C ASN A 237 15.91 -17.15 28.11
N SER A 238 15.05 -17.02 29.14
CA SER A 238 14.57 -18.12 29.98
C SER A 238 13.17 -18.60 29.59
N GLY A 239 12.54 -17.95 28.59
CA GLY A 239 11.16 -18.22 28.19
C GLY A 239 10.11 -17.60 29.11
N GLN A 240 10.51 -16.71 30.04
CA GLN A 240 9.59 -16.02 30.92
C GLN A 240 8.92 -14.87 30.15
N ILE A 241 7.58 -14.83 30.19
CA ILE A 241 6.78 -13.80 29.52
C ILE A 241 6.95 -12.45 30.23
N ILE A 242 7.37 -11.44 29.47
CA ILE A 242 7.47 -10.04 29.89
C ILE A 242 6.34 -9.27 29.22
N GLN A 243 5.50 -8.62 30.02
CA GLN A 243 4.46 -7.70 29.57
C GLN A 243 4.94 -6.26 29.78
N ARG A 244 4.97 -5.42 28.73
CA ARG A 244 5.26 -3.97 28.83
C ARG A 244 4.18 -3.16 28.15
N GLU A 245 3.74 -2.06 28.78
CA GLU A 245 2.83 -1.12 28.12
C GLU A 245 3.57 -0.29 27.05
N LEU A 246 2.97 -0.15 25.87
CA LEU A 246 3.52 0.64 24.75
C LEU A 246 3.77 2.11 25.12
N SER A 247 3.00 2.65 26.08
CA SER A 247 3.15 4.00 26.64
C SER A 247 4.52 4.24 27.29
N GLN A 248 5.21 3.18 27.70
CA GLN A 248 6.48 3.24 28.44
C GLN A 248 7.71 3.07 27.54
N CYS A 249 7.52 2.76 26.25
CA CYS A 249 8.61 2.49 25.30
C CYS A 249 8.96 3.69 24.40
N GLY A 250 8.31 4.84 24.62
CA GLY A 250 8.45 6.07 23.83
C GLY A 250 8.99 7.27 24.60
N GLN A 251 9.79 7.07 25.65
CA GLN A 251 10.62 8.12 26.28
C GLN A 251 12.10 7.90 25.96
#